data_AF-A0A353PB70-F1
#
_entry.id   AF-A0A353PB70-F1
#
_cell.length_a   1.000
_cell.length_b   1.000
_cell.length_c   1.000
_cell.angle_alpha   90.00
_cell.angle_beta   90.00
_cell.angle_gamma   90.00
#
_symmetry.space_group_name_H-M   'P 1'
#
loop_
_entity.id
_entity.type
_entity.pdbx_description
1 polymer ?
#
loop_
_entity_poly.entity_id
_entity_poly.type
_entity_poly.pdbx_seq_one_letter_code
_entity_poly.pdbx_strand_id
1 'polypeptide(L)'
;VLALGMLTAIRKTLAYVSAYSPRPIGLVDVPAEDPAVYDMLSAGDSVGVFQVESRAQMSMLPRLKPRNYYDLVVQIAIVRPGPIQGQMVHPYLARRAGREPVSYPSAAVRKVLDRTLGVPIFQEQVMQL
;
A
#
# COMPACT_ATOMS: atom_id res chain seq x y z
N VAL A 1 15.27 16.57 15.02
CA VAL A 1 15.66 15.21 14.52
C VAL A 1 14.44 14.31 14.66
N LEU A 2 13.97 13.67 13.58
CA LEU A 2 12.91 12.66 13.64
C LEU A 2 13.54 11.32 14.00
N ALA A 3 13.15 10.71 15.12
CA ALA A 3 13.62 9.38 15.53
C ALA A 3 12.62 8.32 15.05
N LEU A 4 12.83 7.80 13.83
CA LEU A 4 11.97 6.73 13.30
C LEU A 4 12.49 5.36 13.77
N GLY A 5 11.85 4.80 14.81
CA GLY A 5 12.23 3.53 15.42
C GLY A 5 12.32 2.37 14.41
N MET A 6 11.48 2.38 13.37
CA MET A 6 11.49 1.36 12.33
C MET A 6 12.80 1.30 11.54
N LEU A 7 13.45 2.44 11.25
CA LEU A 7 14.76 2.43 10.58
C LEU A 7 15.83 1.77 11.45
N THR A 8 15.74 1.96 12.76
CA THR A 8 16.62 1.27 13.73
C THR A 8 16.32 -0.22 13.77
N ALA A 9 15.04 -0.62 13.72
CA ALA A 9 14.63 -2.01 13.68
C ALA A 9 15.18 -2.71 12.42
N ILE A 10 14.96 -2.13 11.23
CA ILE A 10 15.48 -2.64 9.95
C ILE A 10 17.00 -2.83 10.00
N ARG A 11 17.75 -1.81 10.45
CA ARG A 11 19.21 -1.90 10.58
C ARG A 11 19.63 -3.04 11.51
N LYS A 12 18.99 -3.17 12.68
CA LYS A 12 19.30 -4.24 13.65
C LYS A 12 18.97 -5.62 13.08
N THR A 13 17.83 -5.78 12.41
CA THR A 13 17.43 -7.04 11.77
C THR A 13 18.42 -7.47 10.71
N LEU A 14 18.82 -6.57 9.80
CA LEU A 14 19.81 -6.89 8.77
C LEU A 14 21.17 -7.27 9.37
N ALA A 15 21.62 -6.56 10.42
CA ALA A 15 22.84 -6.92 11.13
C ALA A 15 22.74 -8.31 11.80
N TYR A 16 21.58 -8.62 12.37
CA TYR A 16 21.33 -9.92 13.01
C TYR A 16 21.32 -11.08 12.00
N VAL A 17 20.61 -10.93 10.88
CA VAL A 17 20.55 -11.95 9.81
C VAL A 17 21.92 -12.13 9.14
N SER A 18 22.68 -11.04 8.99
CA SER A 18 24.04 -11.07 8.45
C SER A 18 24.98 -11.98 9.25
N ALA A 19 24.77 -12.13 10.57
CA ALA A 19 25.59 -13.01 11.41
C ALA A 19 25.45 -14.50 11.06
N TYR A 20 24.38 -14.88 10.35
CA TYR A 20 24.10 -16.24 9.90
C TYR A 20 24.27 -16.42 8.39
N SER A 21 24.73 -15.39 7.69
CA SER A 21 24.83 -15.37 6.23
C SER A 21 26.30 -15.43 5.77
N PRO A 22 26.60 -16.03 4.61
CA PRO A 22 27.99 -16.09 4.09
C PRO A 22 28.62 -14.73 3.81
N ARG A 23 27.79 -13.70 3.62
CA ARG A 23 28.19 -12.30 3.42
C ARG A 23 27.20 -11.38 4.15
N PRO A 24 27.62 -10.15 4.52
CA PRO A 24 26.70 -9.16 5.05
C PRO A 24 25.55 -8.88 4.08
N ILE A 25 24.33 -8.80 4.62
CA ILE A 25 23.10 -8.47 3.90
C ILE A 25 22.75 -7.01 4.18
N GLY A 26 22.65 -6.22 3.13
CA GLY A 26 22.18 -4.84 3.17
C GLY A 26 20.75 -4.69 2.66
N LEU A 27 20.23 -3.46 2.72
CA LEU A 27 18.89 -3.16 2.23
C LEU A 27 18.73 -3.44 0.73
N VAL A 28 19.80 -3.25 -0.05
CA VAL A 28 19.82 -3.50 -1.50
C VAL A 28 19.74 -4.99 -1.86
N ASP A 29 20.01 -5.87 -0.90
CA ASP A 29 19.91 -7.32 -1.09
C ASP A 29 18.48 -7.85 -0.84
N VAL A 30 17.58 -7.01 -0.30
CA VAL A 30 16.19 -7.41 -0.05
C VAL A 30 15.44 -7.46 -1.39
N PRO A 31 14.81 -8.60 -1.75
CA PRO A 31 14.10 -8.72 -3.01
C PRO A 31 12.91 -7.76 -3.05
N ALA A 32 12.76 -7.09 -4.18
CA ALA A 32 11.55 -6.32 -4.48
C ALA A 32 10.40 -7.28 -4.85
N GLU A 33 9.17 -6.87 -4.55
CA GLU A 33 7.94 -7.55 -4.99
C GLU A 33 7.82 -9.02 -4.58
N ASP A 34 8.31 -9.40 -3.39
CA ASP A 34 8.17 -10.77 -2.88
C ASP A 34 6.68 -11.17 -2.69
N PRO A 35 6.17 -12.19 -3.42
CA PRO A 35 4.78 -12.64 -3.30
C PRO A 35 4.38 -13.05 -1.88
N ALA A 36 5.30 -13.61 -1.09
CA ALA A 36 5.01 -14.06 0.27
C ALA A 36 4.64 -12.88 1.19
N VAL A 37 5.28 -11.72 0.98
CA VAL A 37 4.93 -10.48 1.70
C VAL A 37 3.52 -10.03 1.34
N TYR A 38 3.14 -10.09 0.06
CA TYR A 38 1.79 -9.73 -0.36
C TYR A 38 0.72 -10.70 0.11
N ASP A 39 1.02 -11.99 0.21
CA ASP A 39 0.10 -13.00 0.76
C ASP A 39 -0.11 -12.79 2.26
N MET A 40 0.97 -12.59 3.02
CA MET A 40 0.92 -12.23 4.44
C MET A 40 0.07 -10.97 4.67
N LEU A 41 0.35 -9.90 3.92
CA LEU A 41 -0.42 -8.67 3.99
C LEU A 41 -1.87 -8.88 3.57
N SER A 42 -2.16 -9.65 2.53
CA SER A 42 -3.52 -9.96 2.09
C SER A 42 -4.32 -10.78 3.12
N ALA A 43 -3.64 -11.51 4.02
CA ALA A 43 -4.27 -12.17 5.16
C ALA A 43 -4.55 -11.20 6.33
N GLY A 44 -4.07 -9.95 6.26
CA GLY A 44 -4.15 -8.98 7.34
C GLY A 44 -3.10 -9.18 8.44
N ASP A 45 -2.10 -10.04 8.20
CA ASP A 45 -1.01 -10.30 9.14
C ASP A 45 0.07 -9.21 9.01
N SER A 46 -0.21 -8.06 9.61
CA SER A 46 0.65 -6.87 9.49
C SER A 46 1.06 -6.28 10.84
N VAL A 47 0.96 -7.05 11.93
CA VAL A 47 1.42 -6.62 13.25
C VAL A 47 2.93 -6.36 13.20
N GLY A 48 3.36 -5.16 13.58
CA GLY A 48 4.76 -4.74 13.51
C GLY A 48 5.23 -4.33 12.10
N VAL A 49 4.34 -4.34 11.09
CA VAL A 49 4.65 -3.83 9.75
C VAL A 49 4.30 -2.35 9.68
N PHE A 50 5.32 -1.53 9.46
CA PHE A 50 5.21 -0.07 9.48
C PHE A 50 4.10 0.47 8.56
N GLN A 51 3.34 1.43 9.07
CA GLN A 51 2.20 2.11 8.44
C GLN A 51 0.94 1.28 8.19
N VAL A 52 1.00 -0.05 8.22
CA VAL A 52 -0.14 -0.93 7.92
C VAL A 52 -0.57 -1.82 9.09
N GLU A 53 -0.11 -1.53 10.31
CA GLU A 53 -0.41 -2.29 11.53
C GLU A 53 -1.69 -1.85 12.28
N SER A 54 -2.25 -0.68 11.97
CA SER A 54 -3.41 -0.19 12.72
C SER A 54 -4.65 -1.04 12.42
N ARG A 55 -5.62 -1.08 13.35
CA ARG A 55 -6.87 -1.85 13.15
C ARG A 55 -7.58 -1.52 11.83
N ALA A 56 -7.60 -0.25 11.45
CA ALA A 56 -8.20 0.19 10.20
C ALA A 56 -7.44 -0.37 8.98
N GLN A 57 -6.09 -0.33 9.02
CA GLN A 57 -5.25 -0.87 7.96
C GLN A 57 -5.37 -2.39 7.86
N MET A 58 -5.24 -3.11 8.98
CA MET A 58 -5.41 -4.56 9.06
C MET A 58 -6.76 -5.03 8.53
N SER A 59 -7.85 -4.32 8.82
CA SER A 59 -9.19 -4.68 8.31
C SER A 59 -9.37 -4.41 6.81
N MET A 60 -8.59 -3.48 6.26
CA MET A 60 -8.67 -3.08 4.86
C MET A 60 -7.82 -3.99 3.96
N LEU A 61 -6.68 -4.47 4.47
CA LEU A 61 -5.74 -5.31 3.75
C LEU A 61 -6.39 -6.56 3.08
N PRO A 62 -7.21 -7.38 3.77
CA PRO A 62 -7.91 -8.51 3.14
C PRO A 62 -8.96 -8.13 2.09
N ARG A 63 -9.44 -6.89 2.13
CA ARG A 63 -10.40 -6.35 1.15
C ARG A 63 -9.67 -5.87 -0.10
N LEU A 64 -8.51 -5.22 0.09
CA LEU A 64 -7.69 -4.70 -1.00
C LEU A 64 -6.91 -5.82 -1.70
N LYS A 65 -6.36 -6.78 -0.96
CA LYS A 65 -5.50 -7.86 -1.47
C LYS A 65 -4.35 -7.29 -2.33
N PRO A 66 -3.36 -6.60 -1.71
CA PRO A 66 -2.26 -6.03 -2.46
C PRO A 66 -1.46 -7.11 -3.19
N ARG A 67 -1.00 -6.83 -4.40
CA ARG A 67 -0.22 -7.74 -5.25
C ARG A 67 1.02 -7.09 -5.87
N ASN A 68 1.23 -5.80 -5.60
CA ASN A 68 2.40 -5.05 -6.00
C ASN A 68 2.63 -3.85 -5.07
N TYR A 69 3.77 -3.18 -5.18
CA TYR A 69 4.07 -2.00 -4.38
C TYR A 69 3.03 -0.87 -4.52
N TYR A 70 2.50 -0.63 -5.72
CA TYR A 70 1.54 0.46 -5.92
C TYR A 70 0.22 0.24 -5.16
N ASP A 71 -0.18 -1.02 -4.97
CA ASP A 71 -1.31 -1.35 -4.12
C ASP A 71 -1.11 -0.94 -2.67
N LEU A 72 0.12 -1.02 -2.15
CA LEU A 72 0.46 -0.54 -0.81
C LEU A 72 0.41 0.99 -0.72
N VAL A 73 0.81 1.69 -1.78
CA VAL A 73 0.65 3.15 -1.86
C VAL A 73 -0.83 3.52 -1.75
N VAL A 74 -1.71 2.82 -2.46
CA VAL A 74 -3.16 3.03 -2.37
C VAL A 74 -3.69 2.63 -1.00
N GLN A 75 -3.28 1.49 -0.44
CA GLN A 75 -3.67 1.01 0.90
C GLN A 75 -3.43 2.08 1.97
N ILE A 76 -2.23 2.67 1.97
CA ILE A 76 -1.84 3.69 2.94
C ILE A 76 -2.61 5.00 2.73
N ALA A 77 -2.89 5.36 1.47
CA ALA A 77 -3.57 6.61 1.13
C ALA A 77 -5.08 6.55 1.41
N ILE A 78 -5.73 5.43 1.10
CA ILE A 78 -7.20 5.31 1.13
C ILE A 78 -7.74 5.15 2.55
N VAL A 79 -6.93 4.65 3.49
CA VAL A 79 -7.28 4.54 4.92
C VAL A 79 -6.88 5.84 5.64
N ARG A 80 -7.48 6.96 5.21
CA ARG A 80 -7.27 8.30 5.79
C ARG A 80 -8.59 9.07 5.87
N PRO A 81 -8.73 10.07 6.76
CA PRO A 81 -9.98 10.80 6.93
C PRO A 81 -10.56 11.37 5.63
N GLY A 82 -9.73 11.97 4.77
CA GLY A 82 -10.18 12.57 3.50
C GLY A 82 -10.88 11.56 2.58
N PRO A 83 -10.22 10.48 2.14
CA PRO A 83 -10.86 9.45 1.31
C PRO A 83 -12.04 8.74 1.95
N ILE A 84 -12.03 8.55 3.28
CA ILE A 84 -13.15 7.95 4.01
C ILE A 84 -14.37 8.88 3.97
N GLN A 85 -14.19 10.17 4.29
CA GLN A 85 -15.26 11.18 4.27
C GLN A 85 -15.77 11.44 2.85
N GLY A 86 -14.88 11.41 1.86
CA GLY A 86 -15.22 11.50 0.44
C GLY A 86 -15.82 10.23 -0.16
N GLN A 87 -16.14 9.22 0.65
CA GLN A 87 -16.75 7.94 0.23
C GLN A 87 -15.98 7.20 -0.88
N MET A 88 -14.65 7.40 -0.95
CA MET A 88 -13.80 6.88 -2.02
C MET A 88 -13.47 5.39 -1.86
N VAL A 89 -13.53 4.87 -0.62
CA VAL A 89 -13.13 3.50 -0.27
C VAL A 89 -13.98 2.45 -0.99
N HIS A 90 -15.31 2.60 -0.95
CA HIS A 90 -16.24 1.64 -1.50
C HIS A 90 -16.13 1.48 -3.03
N PRO A 91 -16.20 2.56 -3.85
CA PRO A 91 -16.11 2.44 -5.30
C PRO A 91 -14.75 1.89 -5.74
N TYR A 92 -13.66 2.29 -5.09
CA TYR A 92 -12.33 1.74 -5.42
C TYR A 92 -12.27 0.22 -5.21
N LEU A 93 -12.74 -0.27 -4.06
CA LEU A 93 -12.78 -1.70 -3.76
C LEU A 93 -13.71 -2.48 -4.69
N ALA A 94 -14.88 -1.94 -5.00
CA ALA A 94 -15.84 -2.58 -5.89
C ALA A 94 -15.25 -2.76 -7.30
N ARG A 95 -14.63 -1.72 -7.84
CA ARG A 95 -13.95 -1.73 -9.14
C ARG A 95 -12.75 -2.67 -9.16
N ARG A 96 -11.92 -2.62 -8.11
CA ARG A 96 -10.76 -3.50 -7.96
C ARG A 96 -11.17 -4.97 -7.90
N ALA A 97 -12.30 -5.28 -7.25
CA ALA A 97 -12.86 -6.62 -7.18
C ALA A 97 -13.65 -7.03 -8.45
N GLY A 98 -13.70 -6.19 -9.48
CA GLY A 98 -14.47 -6.43 -10.70
C GLY A 98 -15.99 -6.43 -10.51
N ARG A 99 -16.49 -5.92 -9.39
CA ARG A 99 -17.92 -5.85 -9.06
C ARG A 99 -18.62 -4.62 -9.66
N GLU A 100 -17.84 -3.62 -10.03
CA GLU A 100 -18.30 -2.39 -10.68
C GLU A 100 -17.38 -2.12 -11.88
N PRO A 101 -17.92 -1.78 -13.07
CA PRO A 101 -17.09 -1.40 -14.21
C PRO A 101 -16.39 -0.06 -13.94
N VAL A 102 -15.15 0.07 -14.41
CA VAL A 102 -14.43 1.34 -14.37
C VAL A 102 -14.86 2.19 -15.57
N SER A 103 -15.33 3.40 -15.30
CA SER A 103 -15.70 4.38 -16.34
C SER A 103 -15.01 5.72 -16.09
N TYR A 104 -14.79 6.48 -17.16
CA TYR A 104 -14.13 7.78 -17.13
C TYR A 104 -14.96 8.81 -17.92
N PRO A 105 -15.21 10.01 -17.39
CA PRO A 105 -15.94 11.07 -18.11
C PRO A 105 -15.22 11.57 -19.38
N SER A 106 -13.89 11.49 -19.43
CA SER A 106 -13.10 11.88 -20.58
C SER A 106 -11.74 11.17 -20.62
N ALA A 107 -11.06 11.22 -21.77
CA ALA A 107 -9.70 10.70 -21.90
C ALA A 107 -8.70 11.43 -21.00
N ALA A 108 -8.92 12.72 -20.71
CA ALA A 108 -8.08 13.49 -19.79
C ALA A 108 -8.23 12.96 -18.35
N VAL A 109 -9.46 12.71 -17.90
CA VAL A 109 -9.73 12.12 -16.57
C VAL A 109 -9.12 10.72 -16.47
N ARG A 110 -9.20 9.91 -17.54
CA ARG A 110 -8.56 8.60 -17.58
C ARG A 110 -7.05 8.71 -17.34
N LYS A 111 -6.35 9.62 -18.02
CA LYS A 111 -4.90 9.80 -17.84
C LYS A 111 -4.49 10.04 -16.37
N VAL A 112 -5.35 10.71 -15.59
CA VAL A 112 -5.09 11.04 -14.18
C VAL A 112 -5.50 9.91 -13.23
N LEU A 113 -6.64 9.26 -13.49
CA LEU A 113 -7.29 8.34 -12.55
C LEU A 113 -7.19 6.86 -12.92
N ASP A 114 -6.54 6.49 -14.03
CA ASP A 114 -6.51 5.09 -14.49
C ASP A 114 -5.90 4.15 -13.45
N ARG A 115 -4.80 4.58 -12.83
CA ARG A 115 -4.11 3.82 -11.78
C ARG A 115 -4.94 3.67 -10.50
N THR A 116 -5.90 4.57 -10.26
CA THR A 116 -6.81 4.52 -9.10
C THR A 116 -8.24 4.17 -9.51
N LEU A 117 -8.41 3.51 -10.66
CA LEU A 117 -9.69 2.97 -11.13
C LEU A 117 -10.80 4.03 -11.19
N GLY A 118 -10.47 5.23 -11.64
CA GLY A 118 -11.44 6.33 -11.75
C GLY A 118 -11.83 6.96 -10.41
N VAL A 119 -11.07 6.71 -9.33
CA VAL A 119 -11.31 7.29 -8.00
C VAL A 119 -10.17 8.24 -7.63
N PRO A 120 -10.41 9.51 -7.29
CA PRO A 120 -9.35 10.48 -6.96
C PRO A 120 -8.86 10.29 -5.52
N ILE A 121 -7.93 9.36 -5.32
CA ILE A 121 -7.41 8.99 -3.99
C ILE A 121 -6.30 9.94 -3.51
N PHE A 122 -5.53 10.51 -4.44
CA PHE A 122 -4.39 11.37 -4.15
C PHE A 122 -4.73 12.85 -4.36
N GLN A 123 -4.14 13.74 -3.58
CA GLN A 123 -4.37 15.19 -3.70
C GLN A 123 -3.93 15.71 -5.07
N GLU A 124 -2.82 15.19 -5.58
CA GLU A 124 -2.25 15.54 -6.87
C GLU A 124 -3.21 15.20 -8.02
N GLN A 125 -4.04 14.16 -7.88
CA GLN A 125 -5.07 13.83 -8.85
C GLN A 125 -6.17 14.89 -8.86
N VAL A 126 -6.60 15.35 -7.68
CA VAL A 126 -7.60 16.41 -7.55
C VAL A 126 -7.09 17.73 -8.16
N MET A 127 -5.80 18.02 -8.03
CA MET A 127 -5.18 19.22 -8.62
C MET A 127 -5.07 19.17 -10.16
N GLN A 128 -5.06 17.98 -10.76
CA GLN A 128 -4.90 17.78 -12.21
C GLN A 128 -6.23 17.63 -12.97
N LEU A 129 -7.33 17.40 -12.26
CA LEU A 129 -8.69 17.32 -12.80
C LEU A 129 -9.28 18.71 -13.00
#